data_AF-A0A2V3ZR82-F1
#
_entry.id   AF-A0A2V3ZR82-F1
#
_cell.length_a   1.000
_cell.length_b   1.000
_cell.length_c   1.000
_cell.angle_alpha   90.00
_cell.angle_beta   90.00
_cell.angle_gamma   90.00
#
_symmetry.space_group_name_H-M   'P 1'
#
loop_
_entity.id
_entity.type
_entity.pdbx_description
1 polymer ?
#
loop_
_entity_poly.entity_id
_entity_poly.type
_entity_poly.pdbx_seq_one_letter_code
_entity_poly.pdbx_strand_id
1 'polypeptide(L)'
;MKRFLSILYTLATVLIIVGALFILQAESYGVAILASGVSLNIFYRIFNLNTERIHQLKFSELLKVLGIILMLVACILIFTDYDHKYNMMIFAVVLDVIINYKEISLKTK
;
A
#
# COMPACT_ATOMS: atom_id res chain seq x y z
N MET A 1 19.85 4.07 5.21
CA MET A 1 18.47 4.15 4.67
C MET A 1 17.78 2.79 4.50
N LYS A 2 18.39 1.77 3.88
CA LYS A 2 17.71 0.49 3.58
C LYS A 2 17.11 -0.26 4.79
N ARG A 3 17.77 -0.26 5.96
CA ARG A 3 17.23 -0.88 7.19
C ARG A 3 15.97 -0.18 7.72
N PHE A 4 15.94 1.15 7.69
CA PHE A 4 14.78 1.94 8.14
C PHE A 4 13.56 1.72 7.24
N LEU A 5 13.80 1.66 5.92
CA LEU A 5 12.76 1.33 4.93
C LEU A 5 12.15 -0.06 5.16
N SER A 6 12.97 -1.06 5.49
CA SER A 6 12.47 -2.40 5.81
C SER A 6 11.59 -2.40 7.06
N ILE A 7 11.98 -1.69 8.11
CA ILE A 7 11.19 -1.57 9.34
C ILE A 7 9.87 -0.86 9.06
N LEU A 8 9.91 0.23 8.29
CA LEU A 8 8.72 1.00 7.91
C LEU A 8 7.72 0.13 7.13
N TYR A 9 8.20 -0.67 6.17
CA TYR A 9 7.38 -1.59 5.41
C TYR A 9 6.74 -2.68 6.28
N THR A 10 7.51 -3.29 7.18
CA THR A 10 6.98 -4.30 8.11
C THR A 10 5.92 -3.70 9.01
N LEU A 11 6.17 -2.51 9.57
CA LEU A 11 5.25 -1.83 10.46
C LEU A 11 3.96 -1.41 9.75
N ALA A 12 4.08 -0.89 8.52
CA ALA A 12 2.93 -0.60 7.67
C ALA A 12 2.08 -1.86 7.41
N THR A 13 2.74 -2.98 7.08
CA THR A 13 2.07 -4.26 6.80
C THR A 13 1.33 -4.78 8.03
N VAL A 14 1.96 -4.75 9.20
CA VAL A 14 1.33 -5.16 10.46
C VAL A 14 0.11 -4.30 10.78
N LEU A 15 0.21 -2.97 10.65
CA LEU A 15 -0.92 -2.07 10.88
C LEU A 15 -2.07 -2.31 9.90
N ILE A 16 -1.78 -2.61 8.63
CA ILE A 16 -2.81 -2.94 7.65
C ILE A 16 -3.56 -4.22 8.06
N ILE A 17 -2.82 -5.26 8.46
CA ILE A 17 -3.43 -6.54 8.89
C ILE A 17 -4.26 -6.33 10.17
N VAL A 18 -3.70 -5.67 11.18
CA VAL A 18 -4.40 -5.40 12.45
C VAL A 18 -5.63 -4.53 12.21
N GLY A 19 -5.51 -3.46 11.43
CA GLY A 19 -6.63 -2.58 11.09
C GLY A 19 -7.76 -3.31 10.36
N ALA A 20 -7.42 -4.20 9.42
CA ALA A 20 -8.39 -5.03 8.72
C ALA A 20 -9.11 -6.00 9.67
N LEU A 21 -8.40 -6.62 10.61
CA LEU A 21 -9.00 -7.50 11.62
C LEU A 21 -9.97 -6.75 12.54
N PHE A 22 -9.63 -5.53 12.96
CA PHE A 22 -10.51 -4.70 13.79
C PHE A 22 -11.78 -4.27 13.04
N ILE A 23 -11.68 -3.96 11.75
CA ILE A 23 -12.86 -3.67 10.92
C ILE A 23 -13.80 -4.87 10.84
N LEU A 24 -13.26 -6.09 10.69
CA LEU A 24 -14.06 -7.32 10.70
C LEU A 24 -14.76 -7.57 12.04
N GLN A 25 -14.20 -7.06 13.14
CA GLN A 25 -14.80 -7.13 14.47
C GLN A 25 -15.74 -5.95 14.78
N ALA A 26 -16.02 -5.09 13.78
CA ALA A 26 -16.82 -3.87 13.93
C ALA A 26 -16.27 -2.87 14.98
N GLU A 27 -14.97 -2.92 15.24
CA GLU A 27 -14.30 -2.01 16.16
C GLU A 27 -14.05 -0.65 15.49
N SER A 28 -14.47 0.43 16.16
CA SER A 28 -14.42 1.81 15.64
C SER A 28 -12.99 2.28 15.34
N TYR A 29 -12.00 1.77 16.06
CA TYR A 29 -10.59 2.10 15.88
C TYR A 29 -9.96 1.44 14.64
N GLY A 30 -10.60 0.41 14.07
CA GLY A 30 -10.04 -0.35 12.94
C GLY A 30 -9.77 0.52 11.71
N VAL A 31 -10.65 1.50 11.44
CA VAL A 31 -10.50 2.45 10.33
C VAL A 31 -9.25 3.31 10.50
N ALA A 32 -9.02 3.85 11.69
CA ALA A 32 -7.87 4.72 11.97
C ALA A 32 -6.55 3.93 11.88
N ILE A 33 -6.51 2.71 12.44
CA ILE A 33 -5.34 1.83 12.37
C ILE A 33 -5.04 1.48 10.91
N LEU A 34 -6.06 1.09 10.15
CA LEU A 34 -5.92 0.73 8.74
C LEU A 34 -5.43 1.93 7.90
N ALA A 35 -6.01 3.11 8.09
CA ALA A 35 -5.59 4.33 7.39
C ALA A 35 -4.13 4.71 7.73
N SER A 36 -3.70 4.54 8.99
CA SER A 36 -2.32 4.77 9.39
C SER A 36 -1.35 3.79 8.72
N GLY A 37 -1.71 2.50 8.64
CA GLY A 37 -0.90 1.48 7.98
C GLY A 37 -0.75 1.73 6.48
N VAL A 38 -1.84 2.07 5.80
CA VAL A 38 -1.80 2.40 4.36
C VAL A 38 -1.03 3.69 4.09
N SER A 39 -1.18 4.70 4.93
CA SER A 39 -0.38 5.93 4.83
C SER A 39 1.12 5.63 4.92
N LEU A 40 1.54 4.81 5.89
CA LEU A 40 2.94 4.39 6.03
C LEU A 40 3.43 3.58 4.82
N ASN A 41 2.58 2.72 4.25
CA ASN A 41 2.92 1.96 3.04
C ASN A 41 3.11 2.88 1.82
N ILE A 42 2.26 3.89 1.67
CA ILE A 42 2.38 4.91 0.62
C ILE A 42 3.71 5.67 0.78
N PHE A 43 4.02 6.14 1.99
CA PHE A 43 5.31 6.79 2.27
C PHE A 43 6.49 5.89 1.91
N TYR A 44 6.48 4.64 2.36
CA TYR A 44 7.52 3.66 2.00
C TYR A 44 7.70 3.56 0.48
N ARG A 45 6.60 3.45 -0.28
CA ARG A 45 6.66 3.34 -1.74
C ARG A 45 7.20 4.60 -2.42
N ILE A 46 6.82 5.77 -1.94
CA ILE A 46 7.35 7.05 -2.46
C ILE A 46 8.86 7.12 -2.26
N PHE A 47 9.36 6.71 -1.09
CA PHE A 47 10.81 6.70 -0.83
C PHE A 47 11.57 5.60 -1.58
N ASN A 48 10.90 4.50 -1.98
CA ASN A 48 11.52 3.38 -2.70
C ASN A 48 11.34 3.47 -4.23
N LEU A 49 10.65 4.51 -4.72
CA LEU A 49 10.53 4.78 -6.15
C LEU A 49 11.88 5.23 -6.71
N ASN A 50 12.27 4.66 -7.85
CA ASN A 50 13.47 5.07 -8.55
C ASN A 50 13.13 6.12 -9.60
N THR A 51 13.33 7.39 -9.25
CA THR A 51 13.00 8.56 -10.10
C THR A 51 13.67 8.51 -11.47
N GLU A 52 14.90 7.99 -11.56
CA GLU A 52 15.61 7.85 -12.84
C GLU A 52 14.93 6.83 -13.77
N ARG A 53 14.41 5.73 -13.21
CA ARG A 53 13.69 4.70 -13.98
C ARG A 53 12.27 5.11 -14.37
N ILE A 54 11.65 5.99 -13.59
CA ILE A 54 10.37 6.64 -13.95
C ILE A 54 10.58 7.52 -15.18
N HIS A 55 11.67 8.28 -15.23
CA HIS A 55 11.98 9.14 -16.36
C HIS A 55 12.24 8.33 -17.65
N GLN A 56 12.77 7.11 -17.52
CA GLN A 56 12.93 6.13 -18.61
C GLN A 56 11.63 5.39 -18.99
N LEU A 57 10.46 5.76 -18.41
CA LEU A 57 9.15 5.15 -18.67
C LEU A 57 9.15 3.62 -18.58
N LYS A 58 9.97 3.04 -17.69
CA LYS A 58 9.95 1.58 -17.49
C LYS A 58 8.59 1.16 -16.96
N PHE A 59 7.95 0.23 -17.66
CA PHE A 59 6.60 -0.26 -17.34
C PHE A 59 6.46 -0.73 -15.88
N SER A 60 7.53 -1.29 -15.30
CA SER A 60 7.56 -1.71 -13.90
C SER A 60 7.42 -0.55 -12.90
N GLU A 61 8.00 0.61 -13.18
CA GLU A 61 7.89 1.78 -12.29
C GLU A 61 6.54 2.49 -12.50
N LEU A 62 6.01 2.53 -13.72
CA LEU A 62 4.66 3.04 -13.98
C LEU A 62 3.58 2.27 -13.20
N LEU A 63 3.71 0.95 -13.13
CA LEU A 63 2.85 0.10 -12.29
C LEU A 63 2.95 0.45 -10.80
N LYS A 64 4.13 0.81 -10.29
CA LYS A 64 4.30 1.24 -8.89
C LYS A 64 3.58 2.55 -8.61
N VAL A 65 3.70 3.52 -9.53
CA VAL A 65 3.00 4.80 -9.41
C VAL A 65 1.49 4.58 -9.44
N LEU A 66 1.00 3.72 -10.34
CA LEU A 66 -0.42 3.36 -10.38
C LEU A 66 -0.89 2.70 -9.08
N GLY A 67 -0.09 1.81 -8.50
CA GLY A 67 -0.38 1.19 -7.20
C GLY A 67 -0.47 2.22 -6.06
N ILE A 68 0.44 3.19 -6.02
CA ILE A 68 0.39 4.29 -5.04
C ILE A 68 -0.88 5.12 -5.21
N ILE A 69 -1.26 5.45 -6.43
CA ILE A 69 -2.48 6.23 -6.72
C ILE A 69 -3.72 5.45 -6.28
N LEU A 70 -3.80 4.15 -6.57
CA LEU A 70 -4.91 3.29 -6.13
C LEU A 70 -5.02 3.23 -4.61
N MET A 71 -3.89 3.09 -3.90
CA MET A 71 -3.89 3.11 -2.43
C MET A 71 -4.31 4.47 -1.86
N LEU A 72 -3.90 5.58 -2.46
CA LEU A 72 -4.34 6.92 -2.06
C LEU A 72 -5.86 7.07 -2.22
N VAL A 73 -6.40 6.67 -3.37
CA VAL A 73 -7.84 6.70 -3.64
C VAL A 73 -8.60 5.82 -2.65
N ALA A 74 -8.13 4.61 -2.39
CA ALA A 74 -8.73 3.71 -1.41
C ALA A 74 -8.69 4.29 0.02
N CYS A 75 -7.57 4.93 0.40
CA CYS A 75 -7.43 5.56 1.70
C CYS A 75 -8.43 6.72 1.89
N ILE A 76 -8.66 7.52 0.85
CA ILE A 76 -9.64 8.62 0.87
C ILE A 76 -11.07 8.06 0.92
N LEU A 77 -11.37 7.04 0.10
CA LEU A 77 -12.68 6.39 0.04
C LEU A 77 -13.12 5.76 1.37
N ILE A 78 -12.18 5.40 2.25
CA ILE A 78 -12.53 4.86 3.56
C ILE A 78 -13.23 5.89 4.45
N PHE A 79 -12.93 7.18 4.27
CA PHE A 79 -13.58 8.27 5.00
C PHE A 79 -14.90 8.71 4.38
N THR A 80 -15.32 8.13 3.26
CA THR A 80 -16.62 8.42 2.64
C THR A 80 -17.64 7.32 2.96
N ASP A 81 -18.92 7.62 2.72
CA ASP A 81 -20.03 6.65 2.85
C ASP A 81 -20.17 5.73 1.65
N TYR A 82 -19.07 5.41 0.97
CA TYR A 82 -19.11 4.50 -0.17
C TYR A 82 -19.27 3.03 0.28
N ASP A 83 -20.33 2.36 -0.19
CA ASP A 83 -20.69 0.98 0.21
C ASP A 83 -19.56 -0.04 0.00
N HIS A 84 -18.72 0.17 -1.03
CA HIS A 84 -17.65 -0.76 -1.39
C HIS A 84 -16.25 -0.26 -1.00
N LYS A 85 -16.14 0.70 -0.06
CA LYS A 85 -14.85 1.27 0.36
C LYS A 85 -13.84 0.23 0.85
N TYR A 86 -14.28 -0.75 1.62
CA TYR A 86 -13.41 -1.82 2.12
C TYR A 86 -12.98 -2.79 1.02
N ASN A 87 -13.85 -3.09 0.05
CA ASN A 87 -13.50 -3.93 -1.09
C ASN A 87 -12.44 -3.27 -1.98
N MET A 88 -12.58 -1.96 -2.23
CA MET A 88 -11.59 -1.15 -2.94
C MET A 88 -10.23 -1.15 -2.22
N MET A 89 -10.26 -1.05 -0.89
CA MET A 89 -9.05 -1.11 -0.07
C MET A 89 -8.36 -2.46 -0.14
N ILE A 90 -9.10 -3.56 0.01
CA ILE A 90 -8.55 -4.92 -0.11
C ILE A 90 -7.95 -5.11 -1.51
N PHE A 91 -8.67 -4.69 -2.55
CA PHE A 91 -8.18 -4.76 -3.92
C PHE A 91 -6.87 -3.97 -4.09
N ALA A 92 -6.80 -2.74 -3.58
CA ALA A 92 -5.60 -1.92 -3.65
C ALA A 92 -4.41 -2.58 -2.95
N VAL A 93 -4.61 -3.12 -1.74
CA VAL A 93 -3.55 -3.81 -0.96
C VAL A 93 -3.10 -5.10 -1.64
N VAL A 94 -4.02 -5.91 -2.17
CA VAL A 94 -3.67 -7.15 -2.87
C VAL A 94 -2.90 -6.86 -4.15
N LEU A 95 -3.35 -5.87 -4.92
CA LEU A 95 -2.66 -5.42 -6.13
C LEU A 95 -1.27 -4.87 -5.79
N ASP A 96 -1.14 -4.14 -4.68
CA ASP A 96 0.14 -3.67 -4.14
C ASP A 96 1.11 -4.84 -3.88
N VAL A 97 0.65 -5.85 -3.15
CA VAL A 97 1.43 -7.06 -2.84
C VAL A 97 1.85 -7.80 -4.11
N ILE A 98 0.95 -7.96 -5.09
CA ILE A 98 1.26 -8.61 -6.37
C ILE A 98 2.35 -7.85 -7.14
N ILE A 99 2.27 -6.52 -7.19
CA ILE A 99 3.29 -5.68 -7.85
C ILE A 99 4.64 -5.84 -7.15
N ASN A 100 4.66 -5.84 -5.81
CA ASN A 100 5.89 -6.04 -5.05
C ASN A 100 6.49 -7.45 -5.24
N TYR A 101 5.65 -8.49 -5.27
CA TYR A 101 6.10 -9.87 -5.47
C TYR A 101 6.74 -10.06 -6.85
N LYS A 102 6.12 -9.52 -7.91
CA LYS A 102 6.69 -9.55 -9.26
C LYS A 102 8.08 -8.94 -9.30
N GLU A 103 8.33 -7.86 -8.58
CA GLU A 103 9.65 -7.21 -8.53
C GLU A 103 10.70 -8.08 -7.81
N ILE A 104 10.33 -8.72 -6.70
CA ILE A 104 11.23 -9.63 -5.96
C ILE A 104 11.63 -10.78 -6.89
N SER A 105 10.66 -11.40 -7.58
CA SER A 105 10.91 -12.51 -8.50
C SER A 105 11.77 -12.10 -9.72
N LEU A 106 11.56 -10.89 -10.26
CA LEU A 106 12.31 -10.35 -11.40
C LEU A 106 13.75 -9.93 -11.07
N LYS A 107 14.07 -9.60 -9.82
CA LYS A 107 15.46 -9.29 -9.40
C LYS A 107 16.31 -10.52 -9.13
N THR A 108 15.69 -11.69 -8.96
CA THR A 108 16.37 -12.98 -8.75
C THR A 108 16.70 -13.73 -10.05
N LYS A 109 16.40 -13.18 -11.22
CA LYS A 109 16.86 -13.66 -12.54
C LYS A 109 17.81 -12.64 -13.15
#